data_AF-A0A3D3CEI5-F1
#
_entry.id   AF-A0A3D3CEI5-F1
#
_cell.length_a   1.000
_cell.length_b   1.000
_cell.length_c   1.000
_cell.angle_alpha   90.00
_cell.angle_beta   90.00
_cell.angle_gamma   90.00
#
_symmetry.space_group_name_H-M   'P 1'
#
loop_
_entity.id
_entity.type
_entity.pdbx_description
1 polymer ?
#
loop_
_entity_poly.entity_id
_entity_poly.type
_entity_poly.pdbx_seq_one_letter_code
_entity_poly.pdbx_strand_id
1 'polypeptide(L)'
;MSERTNENAFSSFMGFLFTAIGFAVGVGSIWRFPYLLGTNGGALFLIAYVAIILVIGIPLLTAEITMGFKTQKTAVLAYRALAPRQRIWSYAGYAHLLAALLIISYTLPIYAWILGYLYHAAAGTFAGMDSAALGAFFQAFTGNTGLVAAFAALNLVITVVIVNGGVKRGVELLTKVFLPVLGVIMAVLIIAGFRMPGSSKGLDFLFRPNMENFGLASLQTALGQAFFAVGIGMLASMVFGSYIKNPRENIGKSSFIICVAL
;
A
#
# COMPACT_ATOMS: atom_id res chain seq x y z
N MET A 1 17.90 -27.44 5.93
CA MET A 1 17.03 -26.50 5.18
C MET A 1 17.83 -25.22 4.99
N SER A 2 18.30 -25.06 3.75
CA SER A 2 19.50 -24.33 3.32
C SER A 2 19.67 -22.92 3.91
N GLU A 3 20.92 -22.59 4.26
CA GLU A 3 21.43 -21.24 4.51
C GLU A 3 20.90 -20.29 3.42
N ARG A 4 19.99 -19.38 3.77
CA ARG A 4 19.67 -18.24 2.91
C ARG A 4 20.86 -17.29 2.96
N THR A 5 21.83 -17.55 2.08
CA THR A 5 22.99 -16.71 1.79
C THR A 5 22.57 -15.26 1.54
N ASN A 6 23.49 -14.33 1.78
CA ASN A 6 23.33 -12.87 1.66
C ASN A 6 22.73 -12.36 0.33
N GLU A 7 22.57 -13.22 -0.68
CA GLU A 7 21.98 -12.87 -1.98
C GLU A 7 20.49 -12.53 -1.92
N ASN A 8 19.75 -13.05 -0.93
CA ASN A 8 18.31 -12.83 -0.80
C ASN A 8 17.94 -11.66 0.13
N ALA A 9 18.90 -10.99 0.76
CA ALA A 9 18.67 -9.86 1.64
C ALA A 9 18.61 -8.51 0.89
N PHE A 10 18.08 -7.48 1.53
CA PHE A 10 18.14 -6.12 0.99
C PHE A 10 19.60 -5.68 0.79
N SER A 11 19.89 -5.01 -0.32
CA SER A 11 21.25 -4.55 -0.63
C SER A 11 21.73 -3.43 0.27
N SER A 12 20.80 -2.68 0.88
CA SER A 12 21.07 -1.51 1.71
C SER A 12 19.88 -1.18 2.61
N PHE A 13 20.11 -0.39 3.66
CA PHE A 13 19.05 0.19 4.48
C PHE A 13 18.04 0.98 3.63
N MET A 14 18.53 1.80 2.71
CA MET A 14 17.66 2.56 1.80
C MET A 14 16.82 1.62 0.93
N GLY A 15 17.36 0.49 0.47
CA GLY A 15 16.61 -0.53 -0.26
C GLY A 15 15.43 -1.11 0.52
N PHE A 16 15.65 -1.42 1.79
CA PHE A 16 14.58 -1.81 2.71
C PHE A 16 13.53 -0.70 2.84
N LEU A 17 13.97 0.54 3.08
CA LEU A 17 13.08 1.68 3.29
C LEU A 17 12.23 1.99 2.05
N PHE A 18 12.84 2.06 0.86
CA PHE A 18 12.13 2.26 -0.42
C PHE A 18 11.12 1.14 -0.68
N THR A 19 11.47 -0.10 -0.36
CA THR A 19 10.55 -1.24 -0.53
C THR A 19 9.38 -1.16 0.43
N ALA A 20 9.64 -0.84 1.70
CA ALA A 20 8.59 -0.72 2.72
C ALA A 20 7.67 0.48 2.46
N ILE A 21 8.21 1.64 2.07
CA ILE A 21 7.42 2.80 1.67
C ILE A 21 6.65 2.48 0.39
N GLY A 22 7.27 1.85 -0.62
CA GLY A 22 6.57 1.49 -1.86
C GLY A 22 5.45 0.46 -1.66
N PHE A 23 5.55 -0.38 -0.63
CA PHE A 23 4.45 -1.26 -0.22
C PHE A 23 3.30 -0.47 0.44
N ALA A 24 3.62 0.52 1.28
CA ALA A 24 2.64 1.33 1.99
C ALA A 24 1.96 2.36 1.06
N VAL A 25 2.74 3.05 0.24
CA VAL A 25 2.30 4.02 -0.77
C VAL A 25 1.84 3.28 -2.00
N GLY A 26 0.58 2.85 -1.94
CA GLY A 26 -0.04 2.09 -3.01
C GLY A 26 -1.30 2.74 -3.56
N VAL A 27 -1.99 1.93 -4.32
CA VAL A 27 -3.26 2.23 -4.95
C VAL A 27 -4.34 2.68 -3.93
N GLY A 28 -4.24 2.21 -2.68
CA GLY A 28 -5.12 2.65 -1.57
C GLY A 28 -4.98 4.11 -1.19
N SER A 29 -3.78 4.68 -1.31
CA SER A 29 -3.53 6.09 -0.97
C SER A 29 -3.98 7.02 -2.09
N ILE A 30 -3.97 6.56 -3.34
CA ILE A 30 -4.25 7.40 -4.51
C ILE A 30 -5.74 7.40 -4.87
N TRP A 31 -6.42 6.24 -4.91
CA TRP A 31 -7.85 6.20 -5.27
C TRP A 31 -8.74 6.15 -4.03
N ARG A 32 -8.46 5.24 -3.09
CA ARG A 32 -9.41 4.92 -2.00
C ARG A 32 -9.45 6.04 -0.96
N PHE A 33 -8.28 6.59 -0.59
CA PHE A 33 -8.19 7.62 0.44
C PHE A 33 -8.98 8.89 0.12
N PRO A 34 -8.89 9.51 -1.08
CA PRO A 34 -9.70 10.70 -1.40
C PRO A 34 -11.20 10.45 -1.31
N TYR A 35 -11.67 9.27 -1.76
CA TYR A 35 -13.08 8.89 -1.66
C TYR A 35 -13.54 8.77 -0.19
N LEU A 36 -12.75 8.11 0.66
CA LEU A 36 -13.06 7.98 2.08
C LEU A 36 -13.04 9.33 2.79
N LEU A 37 -12.02 10.15 2.53
CA LEU A 37 -11.91 11.49 3.10
C LEU A 37 -13.16 12.33 2.75
N GLY A 38 -13.57 12.32 1.48
CA GLY A 38 -14.72 13.10 1.03
C GLY A 38 -16.06 12.64 1.61
N THR A 39 -16.20 11.36 1.92
CA THR A 39 -17.46 10.78 2.43
C THR A 39 -17.52 10.68 3.95
N ASN A 40 -16.42 10.91 4.67
CA ASN A 40 -16.32 10.70 6.12
C ASN A 40 -15.96 11.98 6.90
N GLY A 41 -16.36 13.16 6.42
CA GLY A 41 -16.18 14.40 7.18
C GLY A 41 -14.89 15.19 6.89
N GLY A 42 -14.21 14.89 5.78
CA GLY A 42 -13.10 15.69 5.25
C GLY A 42 -11.92 15.78 6.22
N ALA A 43 -11.63 16.99 6.68
CA ALA A 43 -10.52 17.26 7.59
C ALA A 43 -10.57 16.44 8.89
N LEU A 44 -11.77 16.15 9.42
CA LEU A 44 -11.90 15.35 10.65
C LEU A 44 -11.45 13.90 10.44
N PHE A 45 -11.78 13.32 9.28
CA PHE A 45 -11.30 12.00 8.88
C PHE A 45 -9.77 11.99 8.75
N LEU A 46 -9.20 13.02 8.10
CA LEU A 46 -7.76 13.16 7.94
C LEU A 46 -7.04 13.22 9.29
N ILE A 47 -7.52 14.05 10.22
CA ILE A 47 -6.94 14.17 11.57
C ILE A 47 -7.03 12.83 12.32
N ALA A 48 -8.19 12.17 12.29
CA ALA A 48 -8.37 10.88 12.94
C ALA A 48 -7.45 9.80 12.34
N TYR A 49 -7.34 9.76 11.01
CA TYR A 49 -6.46 8.85 10.28
C TYR A 49 -4.98 9.06 10.68
N VAL A 50 -4.50 10.30 10.70
CA VAL A 50 -3.13 10.62 11.12
C VAL A 50 -2.90 10.24 12.59
N ALA A 51 -3.83 10.57 13.49
CA ALA A 51 -3.73 10.21 14.90
C ALA A 51 -3.66 8.68 15.09
N ILE A 52 -4.47 7.91 14.35
CA ILE A 52 -4.43 6.45 14.37
C ILE A 52 -3.08 5.93 13.87
N ILE A 53 -2.52 6.50 12.79
CA ILE A 53 -1.19 6.09 12.32
C ILE A 53 -0.13 6.34 13.39
N LEU A 54 -0.15 7.51 14.05
CA LEU A 54 0.85 7.85 15.06
C LEU A 54 0.74 6.96 16.31
N VAL A 55 -0.48 6.71 16.79
CA VAL A 55 -0.71 6.01 18.07
C VAL A 55 -0.76 4.49 17.89
N ILE A 56 -1.26 3.99 16.76
CA ILE A 56 -1.49 2.56 16.52
C ILE A 56 -0.61 2.06 15.38
N GLY A 57 -0.56 2.78 14.27
CA GLY A 57 0.17 2.37 13.07
C GLY A 57 1.67 2.15 13.32
N ILE A 58 2.35 3.17 13.85
CA ILE A 58 3.79 3.13 14.12
C ILE A 58 4.16 2.04 15.12
N PRO A 59 3.51 1.92 16.31
CA PRO A 59 3.84 0.86 17.25
C PRO A 59 3.61 -0.55 16.69
N LEU A 60 2.49 -0.78 15.99
CA LEU A 60 2.20 -2.10 15.42
C LEU A 60 3.15 -2.45 14.28
N LEU A 61 3.46 -1.51 13.38
CA LEU A 61 4.45 -1.72 12.33
C LEU A 61 5.82 -2.03 12.92
N THR A 62 6.21 -1.31 13.99
CA THR A 62 7.46 -1.57 14.72
C THR A 62 7.48 -2.98 15.28
N ALA A 63 6.39 -3.43 15.90
CA ALA A 63 6.27 -4.78 16.44
C ALA A 63 6.40 -5.85 15.34
N GLU A 64 5.71 -5.70 14.21
CA GLU A 64 5.76 -6.67 13.12
C GLU A 64 7.15 -6.76 12.46
N ILE A 65 7.78 -5.63 12.18
CA ILE A 65 9.13 -5.61 11.62
C ILE A 65 10.11 -6.23 12.62
N THR A 66 9.97 -5.93 13.91
CA THR A 66 10.82 -6.50 14.98
C THR A 66 10.68 -8.01 15.08
N MET A 67 9.47 -8.55 14.99
CA MET A 67 9.24 -10.01 14.98
C MET A 67 9.95 -10.68 13.80
N GLY A 68 9.85 -10.08 12.61
CA GLY A 68 10.53 -10.55 11.41
C GLY A 68 12.05 -10.49 11.56
N PHE A 69 12.56 -9.35 12.02
CA PHE A 69 13.98 -9.10 12.23
C PHE A 69 14.59 -10.07 13.24
N LYS A 70 13.93 -10.30 14.38
CA LYS A 70 14.46 -11.17 15.43
C LYS A 70 14.46 -12.63 15.02
N THR A 71 13.45 -13.07 14.29
CA THR A 71 13.28 -14.49 13.94
C THR A 71 13.92 -14.87 12.62
N GLN A 72 14.15 -13.91 11.73
CA GLN A 72 14.58 -14.12 10.34
C GLN A 72 13.65 -15.11 9.61
N LYS A 73 12.35 -15.07 9.94
CA LYS A 73 11.31 -15.98 9.44
C LYS A 73 10.06 -15.20 9.01
N THR A 74 9.24 -15.83 8.18
CA THR A 74 7.91 -15.33 7.76
C THR A 74 6.87 -15.57 8.85
N ALA A 75 5.67 -14.94 8.78
CA ALA A 75 4.82 -14.80 9.97
C ALA A 75 4.49 -16.07 10.75
N VAL A 76 3.93 -17.11 10.12
CA VAL A 76 3.59 -18.35 10.85
C VAL A 76 4.81 -18.94 11.56
N LEU A 77 5.96 -18.91 10.90
CA LEU A 77 7.20 -19.45 11.43
C LEU A 77 7.84 -18.53 12.49
N ALA A 78 7.64 -17.21 12.38
CA ALA A 78 8.09 -16.24 13.37
C ALA A 78 7.34 -16.41 14.70
N TYR A 79 6.00 -16.50 14.66
CA TYR A 79 5.20 -16.76 15.86
C TYR A 79 5.58 -18.09 16.53
N ARG A 80 5.80 -19.16 15.75
CA ARG A 80 6.27 -20.45 16.28
C ARG A 80 7.67 -20.37 16.91
N ALA A 81 8.56 -19.54 16.36
CA ALA A 81 9.90 -19.36 16.88
C ALA A 81 9.91 -18.54 18.19
N LEU A 82 9.05 -17.52 18.30
CA LEU A 82 8.96 -16.66 19.48
C LEU A 82 8.20 -17.33 20.63
N ALA A 83 7.19 -18.13 20.33
CA ALA A 83 6.33 -18.77 21.33
C ALA A 83 6.19 -20.29 21.08
N PRO A 84 7.28 -21.08 21.16
CA PRO A 84 7.28 -22.49 20.77
C PRO A 84 6.35 -23.38 21.62
N ARG A 85 6.14 -23.01 22.89
CA ARG A 85 5.24 -23.73 23.82
C ARG A 85 3.78 -23.32 23.69
N GLN A 86 3.48 -22.17 23.08
CA GLN A 86 2.13 -21.60 23.00
C GLN A 86 1.66 -21.57 21.54
N ARG A 87 1.16 -22.72 21.07
CA ARG A 87 0.73 -22.89 19.67
C ARG A 87 -0.38 -21.93 19.23
N ILE A 88 -1.13 -21.36 20.17
CA ILE A 88 -2.21 -20.40 19.89
C ILE A 88 -1.73 -19.19 19.07
N TRP A 89 -0.50 -18.72 19.29
CA TRP A 89 0.07 -17.60 18.53
C TRP A 89 0.35 -17.93 17.06
N SER A 90 0.44 -19.22 16.71
CA SER A 90 0.56 -19.61 15.29
C SER A 90 -0.69 -19.23 14.49
N TYR A 91 -1.87 -19.18 15.13
CA TYR A 91 -3.10 -18.76 14.47
C TYR A 91 -3.07 -17.30 14.04
N ALA A 92 -2.38 -16.42 14.78
CA ALA A 92 -2.15 -15.04 14.33
C ALA A 92 -1.36 -15.01 13.02
N GLY A 93 -0.33 -15.85 12.88
CA GLY A 93 0.41 -15.98 11.63
C GLY A 93 -0.44 -16.45 10.45
N TYR A 94 -1.39 -17.36 10.69
CA TYR A 94 -2.34 -17.80 9.66
C TYR A 94 -3.38 -16.72 9.34
N ALA A 95 -3.81 -15.93 10.34
CA ALA A 95 -4.68 -14.79 10.12
C ALA A 95 -4.00 -13.73 9.24
N HIS A 96 -2.71 -13.45 9.44
CA HIS A 96 -1.94 -12.55 8.58
C HIS A 96 -1.88 -13.07 7.14
N LEU A 97 -1.72 -14.38 6.95
CA LEU A 97 -1.68 -15.00 5.63
C LEU A 97 -3.03 -14.90 4.92
N LEU A 98 -4.12 -15.15 5.65
CA LEU A 98 -5.47 -14.99 5.13
C LEU A 98 -5.75 -13.53 4.75
N ALA A 99 -5.37 -12.57 5.60
CA ALA A 99 -5.52 -11.14 5.29
C ALA A 99 -4.75 -10.76 4.02
N ALA A 100 -3.51 -11.22 3.86
CA ALA A 100 -2.73 -10.99 2.65
C ALA A 100 -3.41 -11.58 1.39
N LEU A 101 -3.96 -12.80 1.47
CA LEU A 101 -4.68 -13.42 0.37
C LEU A 101 -5.93 -12.64 -0.03
N LEU A 102 -6.72 -12.19 0.96
CA LEU A 102 -7.92 -11.40 0.72
C LEU A 102 -7.59 -10.05 0.07
N ILE A 103 -6.51 -9.40 0.49
CA ILE A 103 -6.08 -8.12 -0.09
C ILE A 103 -5.58 -8.30 -1.52
N ILE A 104 -4.84 -9.37 -1.81
CA ILE A 104 -4.43 -9.69 -3.18
C ILE A 104 -5.66 -9.91 -4.06
N SER A 105 -6.65 -10.68 -3.60
CA SER A 105 -7.91 -10.91 -4.32
C SER A 105 -8.65 -9.60 -4.62
N TYR A 106 -8.77 -8.73 -3.60
CA TYR A 106 -9.40 -7.43 -3.74
C TYR A 106 -8.66 -6.52 -4.71
N THR A 107 -7.33 -6.43 -4.63
CA THR A 107 -6.52 -5.50 -5.44
C THR A 107 -6.29 -5.95 -6.87
N LEU A 108 -6.40 -7.26 -7.15
CA LEU A 108 -6.19 -7.82 -8.47
C LEU A 108 -6.99 -7.13 -9.60
N PRO A 109 -8.33 -6.97 -9.51
CA PRO A 109 -9.10 -6.26 -10.54
C PRO A 109 -8.71 -4.78 -10.65
N ILE A 110 -8.31 -4.12 -9.55
CA ILE A 110 -7.91 -2.71 -9.63
C ILE A 110 -6.61 -2.57 -10.43
N TYR A 111 -5.62 -3.42 -10.18
CA TYR A 111 -4.39 -3.39 -10.99
C TYR A 111 -4.67 -3.71 -12.46
N ALA A 112 -5.64 -4.60 -12.74
CA ALA A 112 -6.12 -4.83 -14.10
C ALA A 112 -6.70 -3.55 -14.72
N TRP A 113 -7.47 -2.77 -13.94
CA TRP A 113 -7.98 -1.49 -14.41
C TRP A 113 -6.88 -0.48 -14.69
N ILE A 114 -5.89 -0.38 -13.82
CA ILE A 114 -4.74 0.53 -14.01
C ILE A 114 -4.01 0.19 -15.32
N LEU A 115 -3.73 -1.09 -15.59
CA LEU A 115 -3.10 -1.53 -16.83
C LEU A 115 -3.97 -1.24 -18.06
N GLY A 116 -5.28 -1.47 -17.97
CA GLY A 116 -6.21 -1.13 -19.04
C GLY A 116 -6.25 0.37 -19.33
N TYR A 117 -6.30 1.20 -18.29
CA TYR A 117 -6.25 2.66 -18.43
C TYR A 117 -4.93 3.14 -19.01
N LEU A 118 -3.79 2.52 -18.64
CA LEU A 118 -2.49 2.83 -19.23
C LEU A 118 -2.48 2.54 -20.74
N TYR A 119 -3.02 1.38 -21.15
CA TYR A 119 -3.15 1.02 -22.56
C TYR A 119 -4.04 2.01 -23.33
N HIS A 120 -5.23 2.30 -22.83
CA HIS A 120 -6.18 3.20 -23.50
C HIS A 120 -5.71 4.66 -23.53
N ALA A 121 -4.99 5.11 -22.49
CA ALA A 121 -4.35 6.41 -22.50
C ALA A 121 -3.25 6.49 -23.57
N ALA A 122 -2.41 5.47 -23.68
CA ALA A 122 -1.37 5.39 -24.71
C ALA A 122 -1.96 5.30 -26.13
N ALA A 123 -3.10 4.64 -26.29
CA ALA A 123 -3.83 4.55 -27.56
C ALA A 123 -4.61 5.83 -27.93
N GLY A 124 -4.60 6.85 -27.08
CA GLY A 124 -5.33 8.10 -27.32
C GLY A 124 -6.85 7.98 -27.21
N THR A 125 -7.36 6.90 -26.59
CA THR A 125 -8.81 6.64 -26.47
C THR A 125 -9.55 7.79 -25.78
N PHE A 126 -8.92 8.45 -24.81
CA PHE A 126 -9.53 9.51 -24.01
C PHE A 126 -9.49 10.90 -24.65
N ALA A 127 -8.86 11.06 -25.82
CA ALA A 127 -8.73 12.36 -26.46
C ALA A 127 -10.10 12.91 -26.89
N GLY A 128 -10.44 14.10 -26.39
CA GLY A 128 -11.72 14.75 -26.71
C GLY A 128 -12.94 14.21 -25.97
N MET A 129 -12.76 13.27 -25.03
CA MET A 129 -13.86 12.80 -24.17
C MET A 129 -14.17 13.82 -23.08
N ASP A 130 -15.46 14.03 -22.81
CA ASP A 130 -15.93 14.78 -21.65
C ASP A 130 -16.07 13.88 -20.41
N SER A 131 -16.47 14.47 -19.28
CA SER A 131 -16.62 13.74 -18.02
C SER A 131 -17.70 12.65 -18.07
N ALA A 132 -18.77 12.84 -18.85
CA ALA A 132 -19.84 11.86 -18.98
C ALA A 132 -19.38 10.64 -19.78
N ALA A 133 -18.68 10.87 -20.91
CA ALA A 133 -18.10 9.83 -21.74
C ALA A 133 -17.04 9.01 -20.97
N LEU A 134 -16.19 9.66 -20.16
CA LEU A 134 -15.22 8.97 -19.29
C LEU A 134 -15.91 8.08 -18.26
N GLY A 135 -17.00 8.57 -17.64
CA GLY A 135 -17.80 7.78 -16.70
C GLY A 135 -18.44 6.55 -17.37
N ALA A 136 -19.02 6.72 -18.55
CA ALA A 136 -19.61 5.63 -19.33
C ALA A 136 -18.55 4.60 -19.77
N PHE A 137 -17.38 5.07 -20.20
CA PHE A 137 -16.25 4.22 -20.53
C PHE A 137 -15.82 3.38 -19.33
N PHE A 138 -15.68 3.99 -18.15
CA PHE A 138 -15.32 3.26 -16.93
C PHE A 138 -16.31 2.14 -16.65
N GLN A 139 -17.62 2.42 -16.68
CA GLN A 139 -18.65 1.41 -16.44
C GLN A 139 -18.61 0.27 -17.46
N ALA A 140 -18.48 0.60 -18.76
CA ALA A 140 -18.38 -0.39 -19.83
C ALA A 140 -17.12 -1.27 -19.68
N PHE A 141 -15.98 -0.66 -19.35
CA PHE A 141 -14.72 -1.34 -19.17
C PHE A 141 -14.73 -2.25 -17.93
N THR A 142 -15.18 -1.76 -16.77
CA THR A 142 -15.26 -2.57 -15.55
C THR A 142 -16.34 -3.66 -15.64
N GLY A 143 -17.39 -3.44 -16.43
CA GLY A 143 -18.43 -4.43 -16.71
C GLY A 143 -17.98 -5.54 -17.67
N ASN A 144 -16.94 -5.32 -18.46
CA ASN A 144 -16.38 -6.33 -19.35
C ASN A 144 -15.44 -7.29 -18.59
N THR A 145 -16.04 -8.29 -17.95
CA THR A 145 -15.33 -9.28 -17.12
C THR A 145 -14.23 -10.02 -17.87
N GLY A 146 -14.41 -10.31 -19.16
CA GLY A 146 -13.40 -10.96 -19.99
C GLY A 146 -12.15 -10.11 -20.19
N LEU A 147 -12.34 -8.82 -20.50
CA LEU A 147 -11.23 -7.88 -20.68
C LEU A 147 -10.51 -7.60 -19.35
N VAL A 148 -11.25 -7.40 -18.27
CA VAL A 148 -10.68 -7.21 -16.92
C VAL A 148 -9.89 -8.47 -16.49
N ALA A 149 -10.40 -9.67 -16.75
CA ALA A 149 -9.70 -10.91 -16.46
C ALA A 149 -8.40 -11.05 -17.28
N ALA A 150 -8.39 -10.63 -18.54
CA ALA A 150 -7.18 -10.63 -19.37
C ALA A 150 -6.10 -9.70 -18.81
N PHE A 151 -6.46 -8.47 -18.42
CA PHE A 151 -5.52 -7.56 -17.76
C PHE A 151 -5.09 -8.04 -16.36
N ALA A 152 -5.96 -8.71 -15.62
CA ALA A 152 -5.62 -9.33 -14.34
C ALA A 152 -4.59 -10.47 -14.51
N ALA A 153 -4.77 -11.32 -15.53
CA ALA A 153 -3.81 -12.36 -15.87
C ALA A 153 -2.45 -11.75 -16.27
N LEU A 154 -2.46 -10.69 -17.07
CA LEU A 154 -1.24 -9.94 -17.41
C LEU A 154 -0.54 -9.38 -16.16
N ASN A 155 -1.30 -8.78 -15.24
CA ASN A 155 -0.77 -8.28 -13.96
C ASN A 155 -0.11 -9.39 -13.13
N LEU A 156 -0.72 -10.59 -13.08
CA LEU A 156 -0.16 -11.74 -12.39
C LEU A 156 1.16 -12.20 -13.03
N VAL A 157 1.23 -12.25 -14.35
CA VAL A 157 2.46 -12.60 -15.07
C VAL A 157 3.58 -11.61 -14.73
N ILE A 158 3.30 -10.31 -14.79
CA ILE A 158 4.26 -9.25 -14.41
C ILE A 158 4.73 -9.45 -12.96
N THR A 159 3.78 -9.69 -12.05
CA THR A 159 4.08 -9.91 -10.62
C THR A 159 4.99 -11.12 -10.42
N VAL A 160 4.71 -12.25 -11.08
CA VAL A 160 5.52 -13.47 -11.00
C VAL A 160 6.93 -13.24 -11.54
N VAL A 161 7.08 -12.54 -12.66
CA VAL A 161 8.40 -12.20 -13.22
C VAL A 161 9.22 -11.38 -12.23
N ILE A 162 8.62 -10.37 -11.59
CA ILE A 162 9.29 -9.53 -10.60
C ILE A 162 9.68 -10.33 -9.36
N VAL A 163 8.77 -11.14 -8.83
CA VAL A 163 9.02 -11.96 -7.63
C VAL A 163 10.09 -13.03 -7.89
N ASN A 164 10.14 -13.61 -9.09
CA ASN A 164 11.18 -14.56 -9.50
C ASN A 164 12.58 -13.91 -9.57
N GLY A 165 12.65 -12.60 -9.78
CA GLY A 165 13.88 -11.81 -9.64
C GLY A 165 14.38 -11.67 -8.19
N GLY A 166 13.60 -12.11 -7.20
CA GLY A 166 13.92 -12.03 -5.78
C GLY A 166 13.83 -10.61 -5.21
N VAL A 167 14.18 -10.46 -3.93
CA VAL A 167 14.06 -9.18 -3.21
C VAL A 167 14.99 -8.12 -3.82
N LYS A 168 16.27 -8.46 -4.04
CA LYS A 168 17.29 -7.50 -4.46
C LYS A 168 17.17 -7.07 -5.93
N ARG A 169 17.03 -8.02 -6.86
CA ARG A 169 17.01 -7.74 -8.32
C ARG A 169 15.60 -7.48 -8.86
N GLY A 170 14.56 -7.96 -8.18
CA GLY A 170 13.17 -7.68 -8.53
C GLY A 170 12.63 -6.47 -7.76
N VAL A 171 12.20 -6.70 -6.52
CA VAL A 171 11.40 -5.74 -5.75
C VAL A 171 12.16 -4.45 -5.42
N GLU A 172 13.37 -4.58 -4.86
CA GLU A 172 14.18 -3.44 -4.41
C GLU A 172 14.62 -2.55 -5.59
N LEU A 173 15.01 -3.15 -6.71
CA LEU A 173 15.43 -2.40 -7.89
C LEU A 173 14.30 -1.53 -8.44
N LEU A 174 13.11 -2.11 -8.58
CA LEU A 174 11.96 -1.39 -9.13
C LEU A 174 11.46 -0.30 -8.17
N THR A 175 11.38 -0.59 -6.87
CA THR A 175 10.91 0.40 -5.88
C THR A 175 11.84 1.60 -5.75
N LYS A 176 13.16 1.41 -5.86
CA LYS A 176 14.14 2.51 -5.90
C LYS A 176 13.94 3.46 -7.08
N VAL A 177 13.39 2.99 -8.20
CA VAL A 177 13.17 3.80 -9.40
C VAL A 177 11.75 4.35 -9.43
N PHE A 178 10.74 3.50 -9.24
CA PHE A 178 9.34 3.90 -9.40
C PHE A 178 8.82 4.77 -8.27
N LEU A 179 9.32 4.63 -7.03
CA LEU A 179 8.84 5.47 -5.94
C LEU A 179 9.24 6.96 -6.12
N PRO A 180 10.50 7.30 -6.45
CA PRO A 180 10.83 8.68 -6.82
C PRO A 180 10.06 9.19 -8.04
N VAL A 181 9.89 8.37 -9.08
CA VAL A 181 9.11 8.74 -10.27
C VAL A 181 7.66 9.06 -9.90
N LEU A 182 7.03 8.24 -9.05
CA LEU A 182 5.70 8.50 -8.52
C LEU A 182 5.66 9.84 -7.77
N GLY A 183 6.64 10.12 -6.91
CA GLY A 183 6.74 11.40 -6.21
C GLY A 183 6.82 12.61 -7.16
N VAL A 184 7.59 12.50 -8.24
CA VAL A 184 7.69 13.55 -9.26
C VAL A 184 6.37 13.73 -10.00
N ILE A 185 5.73 12.64 -10.44
CA ILE A 185 4.42 12.68 -11.11
C ILE A 185 3.39 13.34 -10.17
N MET A 186 3.39 12.98 -8.88
CA MET A 186 2.47 13.58 -7.92
C MET A 186 2.72 15.06 -7.73
N ALA A 187 3.97 15.51 -7.63
CA ALA A 187 4.29 16.93 -7.54
C ALA A 187 3.79 17.71 -8.76
N VAL A 188 3.97 17.16 -9.97
CA VAL A 188 3.46 17.77 -11.21
C VAL A 188 1.93 17.88 -11.19
N LEU A 189 1.23 16.82 -10.79
CA LEU A 189 -0.23 16.81 -10.70
C LEU A 189 -0.76 17.79 -9.65
N ILE A 190 -0.09 17.93 -8.51
CA ILE A 190 -0.44 18.91 -7.48
C ILE A 190 -0.31 20.34 -8.04
N ILE A 191 0.81 20.65 -8.68
CA ILE A 191 1.03 21.98 -9.30
C ILE A 191 -0.01 22.24 -10.40
N ALA A 192 -0.32 21.25 -11.23
CA ALA A 192 -1.35 21.36 -12.25
C ALA A 192 -2.73 21.60 -11.63
N GLY A 193 -3.10 20.86 -10.57
CA GLY A 193 -4.35 21.01 -9.85
C GLY A 193 -4.55 22.41 -9.27
N PHE A 194 -3.49 23.03 -8.72
CA PHE A 194 -3.56 24.41 -8.24
C PHE A 194 -3.85 25.44 -9.33
N ARG A 195 -3.43 25.17 -10.57
CA ARG A 195 -3.65 26.04 -11.73
C ARG A 195 -5.03 25.87 -12.35
N MET A 196 -5.78 24.84 -11.99
CA MET A 196 -7.11 24.61 -12.54
C MET A 196 -8.16 25.56 -11.94
N PRO A 197 -9.16 26.01 -12.74
CA PRO A 197 -10.29 26.75 -12.22
C PRO A 197 -11.03 25.96 -11.13
N GLY A 198 -11.30 26.59 -9.98
CA GLY A 198 -12.00 25.96 -8.86
C GLY A 198 -11.11 25.23 -7.84
N SER A 199 -9.78 25.32 -7.98
CA SER A 199 -8.82 24.73 -7.02
C SER A 199 -9.07 25.15 -5.57
N SER A 200 -9.47 26.41 -5.34
CA SER A 200 -9.81 26.93 -4.02
C SER A 200 -10.99 26.19 -3.36
N LYS A 201 -12.00 25.78 -4.14
CA LYS A 201 -13.12 24.97 -3.63
C LYS A 201 -12.68 23.56 -3.28
N GLY A 202 -11.74 22.99 -4.03
CA GLY A 202 -11.15 21.69 -3.72
C GLY A 202 -10.36 21.71 -2.40
N LEU A 203 -9.61 22.78 -2.15
CA LEU A 203 -8.94 22.98 -0.87
C LEU A 203 -9.91 23.18 0.29
N ASP A 204 -10.95 23.99 0.10
CA ASP A 204 -11.99 24.15 1.12
C ASP A 204 -12.66 22.81 1.43
N PHE A 205 -13.03 22.04 0.41
CA PHE A 205 -13.58 20.70 0.59
C PHE A 205 -12.63 19.76 1.37
N LEU A 206 -11.32 19.80 1.08
CA LEU A 206 -10.33 18.95 1.73
C LEU A 206 -10.13 19.30 3.21
N PHE A 207 -10.08 20.59 3.54
CA PHE A 207 -9.70 21.08 4.87
C PHE A 207 -10.86 21.57 5.74
N ARG A 208 -12.08 21.62 5.20
CA ARG A 208 -13.26 22.00 5.97
C ARG A 208 -13.71 20.83 6.85
N PRO A 209 -13.77 21.00 8.18
CA PRO A 209 -14.31 19.99 9.06
C PRO A 209 -15.82 19.90 8.87
N ASN A 210 -16.33 18.69 8.62
CA ASN A 210 -17.77 18.43 8.52
C ASN A 210 -18.18 17.41 9.60
N MET A 211 -18.79 17.92 10.67
CA MET A 211 -19.27 17.12 11.80
C MET A 211 -20.51 16.28 11.46
N GLU A 212 -21.33 16.71 10.50
CA GLU A 212 -22.55 15.97 10.11
C GLU A 212 -22.20 14.61 9.50
N ASN A 213 -21.11 14.55 8.73
CA ASN A 213 -20.62 13.33 8.08
C ASN A 213 -19.51 12.61 8.87
N PHE A 214 -19.26 13.02 10.12
CA PHE A 214 -18.22 12.43 10.96
C PHE A 214 -18.82 11.79 12.22
N GLY A 215 -18.60 10.48 12.37
CA GLY A 215 -19.05 9.73 13.54
C GLY A 215 -18.20 8.50 13.83
N LEU A 216 -18.73 7.61 14.69
CA LEU A 216 -18.01 6.39 15.08
C LEU A 216 -17.69 5.48 13.89
N ALA A 217 -18.60 5.41 12.90
CA ALA A 217 -18.35 4.67 11.66
C ALA A 217 -17.20 5.28 10.84
N SER A 218 -17.04 6.61 10.86
CA SER A 218 -15.92 7.31 10.22
C SER A 218 -14.60 6.98 10.90
N LEU A 219 -14.58 6.89 12.24
CA LEU A 219 -13.40 6.47 13.01
C LEU A 219 -13.00 5.01 12.70
N GLN A 220 -13.97 4.10 12.61
CA GLN A 220 -13.72 2.71 12.22
C GLN A 220 -13.19 2.62 10.77
N THR A 221 -13.73 3.44 9.87
CA THR A 221 -13.25 3.55 8.50
C THR A 221 -11.82 4.09 8.44
N ALA A 222 -11.49 5.09 9.25
CA ALA A 222 -10.14 5.65 9.36
C ALA A 222 -9.15 4.60 9.90
N LEU A 223 -9.57 3.81 10.89
CA LEU A 223 -8.79 2.70 11.43
C LEU A 223 -8.50 1.64 10.37
N GLY A 224 -9.53 1.19 9.65
CA GLY A 224 -9.37 0.23 8.56
C GLY A 224 -8.48 0.76 7.43
N GLN A 225 -8.61 2.05 7.09
CA GLN A 225 -7.76 2.69 6.09
C GLN A 225 -6.31 2.79 6.56
N ALA A 226 -6.04 3.10 7.83
CA ALA A 226 -4.67 3.14 8.39
C ALA A 226 -4.01 1.76 8.35
N PHE A 227 -4.73 0.70 8.72
CA PHE A 227 -4.23 -0.68 8.64
C PHE A 227 -3.94 -1.08 7.20
N PHE A 228 -4.81 -0.71 6.26
CA PHE A 228 -4.62 -0.97 4.84
C PHE A 228 -3.43 -0.20 4.26
N ALA A 229 -3.30 1.09 4.56
CA ALA A 229 -2.27 1.97 4.01
C ALA A 229 -0.87 1.61 4.54
N VAL A 230 -0.73 1.36 5.85
CA VAL A 230 0.56 0.93 6.41
C VAL A 230 0.85 -0.55 6.08
N GLY A 231 -0.20 -1.32 5.82
CA GLY A 231 -0.11 -2.75 5.55
C GLY A 231 0.19 -3.59 6.79
N ILE A 232 -0.46 -3.25 7.90
CA ILE A 232 -0.34 -3.93 9.20
C ILE A 232 -1.24 -5.17 9.22
N GLY A 233 -0.78 -6.26 9.83
CA GLY A 233 -1.58 -7.47 10.00
C GLY A 233 -1.69 -8.34 8.74
N MET A 234 -0.85 -8.08 7.72
CA MET A 234 -0.89 -8.76 6.42
C MET A 234 0.48 -9.28 5.96
N LEU A 235 1.30 -9.73 6.93
CA LEU A 235 2.53 -10.51 6.72
C LEU A 235 3.73 -9.75 6.14
N ALA A 236 3.53 -8.73 5.30
CA ALA A 236 4.56 -8.05 4.51
C ALA A 236 5.66 -7.39 5.36
N SER A 237 5.28 -6.59 6.37
CA SER A 237 6.17 -5.94 7.33
C SER A 237 7.15 -6.92 8.01
N MET A 238 6.63 -8.09 8.42
CA MET A 238 7.41 -9.15 9.04
C MET A 238 8.36 -9.83 8.03
N VAL A 239 7.92 -10.00 6.79
CA VAL A 239 8.78 -10.50 5.71
C VAL A 239 9.93 -9.52 5.47
N PHE A 240 9.65 -8.22 5.34
CA PHE A 240 10.69 -7.21 5.16
C PHE A 240 11.68 -7.19 6.34
N GLY A 241 11.17 -7.25 7.57
CA GLY A 241 12.01 -7.36 8.77
C GLY A 241 12.94 -8.57 8.72
N SER A 242 12.48 -9.72 8.23
CA SER A 242 13.29 -10.96 8.11
C SER A 242 14.46 -10.86 7.14
N TYR A 243 14.48 -9.84 6.27
CA TYR A 243 15.56 -9.58 5.33
C TYR A 243 16.55 -8.50 5.81
N ILE A 244 16.29 -7.86 6.97
CA ILE A 244 17.24 -6.94 7.59
C ILE A 244 18.34 -7.74 8.29
N LYS A 245 19.60 -7.52 7.90
CA LYS A 245 20.78 -8.22 8.44
C LYS A 245 21.61 -7.41 9.42
N ASN A 246 21.52 -6.07 9.36
CA ASN A 246 22.27 -5.20 10.25
C ASN A 246 21.72 -5.28 11.69
N PRO A 247 22.47 -5.77 12.68
CA PRO A 247 21.99 -5.89 14.06
C PRO A 247 21.75 -4.55 14.75
N ARG A 248 22.37 -3.47 14.25
CA ARG A 248 22.27 -2.11 14.81
C ARG A 248 21.10 -1.30 14.23
N GLU A 249 20.25 -1.92 13.42
CA GLU A 249 19.15 -1.23 12.76
C GLU A 249 18.11 -0.74 13.78
N ASN A 250 17.73 0.53 13.69
CA ASN A 250 16.72 1.09 14.58
C ASN A 250 15.34 0.94 13.93
N ILE A 251 14.65 -0.13 14.31
CA ILE A 251 13.35 -0.49 13.74
C ILE A 251 12.29 0.56 14.06
N GLY A 252 12.27 1.11 15.28
CA GLY A 252 11.32 2.16 15.63
C GLY A 252 11.47 3.41 14.77
N LYS A 253 12.72 3.86 14.55
CA LYS A 253 13.00 4.97 13.62
C LYS A 253 12.58 4.63 12.19
N SER A 254 12.84 3.40 11.74
CA SER A 254 12.45 2.96 10.40
C SER A 254 10.93 2.98 10.22
N SER A 255 10.18 2.42 11.17
CA SER A 255 8.71 2.41 11.16
C SER A 255 8.14 3.82 11.18
N PHE A 256 8.72 4.73 11.97
CA PHE A 256 8.33 6.13 11.97
C PHE A 256 8.50 6.76 10.57
N ILE A 257 9.65 6.57 9.93
CA ILE A 257 9.90 7.11 8.58
C ILE A 257 8.92 6.52 7.55
N ILE A 258 8.65 5.21 7.60
CA ILE A 258 7.71 4.56 6.70
C ILE A 258 6.30 5.14 6.85
N CYS A 259 5.83 5.30 8.09
CA CYS A 259 4.48 5.83 8.35
C CYS A 259 4.33 7.32 8.01
N VAL A 260 5.39 8.13 8.16
CA VAL A 260 5.36 9.56 7.80
C VAL A 260 5.44 9.79 6.30
N ALA A 261 5.93 8.80 5.54
CA ALA A 261 5.98 8.88 4.08
C ALA A 261 4.61 8.62 3.40
N LEU A 262 3.60 8.17 4.16
CA LEU A 262 2.21 7.99 3.72
C LEU A 262 1.43 9.31 3.75
#